data_AF-A0AAW2V2R7-F1
#
_entry.id   AF-A0AAW2V2R7-F1
#
_cell.length_a   1.000
_cell.length_b   1.000
_cell.length_c   1.000
_cell.angle_alpha   90.00
_cell.angle_beta   90.00
_cell.angle_gamma   90.00
#
_symmetry.space_group_name_H-M   'P 1'
#
loop_
_entity.id
_entity.type
_entity.pdbx_description
1 polymer ?
#
loop_
_entity_poly.entity_id
_entity_poly.type
_entity_poly.pdbx_seq_one_letter_code
_entity_poly.pdbx_strand_id
1 'polypeptide(L)'
;MNDDEPSTLPTSADRQNYLYSNLEKQTYDAVCSKPSSNLLETSLFNPWLHLSPLPLHHSSLSRIPGPPTTPFSTPSSRIPPSSAGSARDELQFLHLRILHHVSPVTAPYIWQHQPFSLSITLSPLPHLSGHLRFGDNLEDEWFVVYLLFEISKTFPNLSIRVWDSDGEFLLIESAFHLPKWLNPETSVNRVFIRRGLLHIIPQSSFARMPKLEDSLRFLASRNDDSSLAPDAVQLHLRKKIGEYPERAYRNVHRVRVRVPVSVAWVLKHEPCLISLAVEGFYDRDIDSMKYAARMERFLPKGKAEEMVEVVIRMSRAMYAQLVQQKFQAPGCFPMPERSNVGKYMEAELG
;
A
#
# COMPACT_ATOMS: atom_id res chain seq x y z
N MET A 1 -5.24 42.88 53.83
CA MET A 1 -5.62 41.61 54.46
C MET A 1 -6.69 41.03 53.54
N ASN A 2 -6.23 40.09 52.70
CA ASN A 2 -6.94 39.24 51.74
C ASN A 2 -7.84 39.91 50.69
N ASP A 3 -7.27 40.03 49.49
CA ASP A 3 -7.99 40.10 48.20
C ASP A 3 -8.49 38.68 47.85
N ASP A 4 -9.81 38.54 47.65
CA ASP A 4 -10.44 37.33 47.11
C ASP A 4 -10.46 37.40 45.57
N GLU A 5 -9.65 36.55 44.93
CA GLU A 5 -9.68 36.31 43.49
C GLU A 5 -10.45 34.99 43.21
N PRO A 6 -11.47 34.96 42.32
CA PRO A 6 -12.25 33.76 42.10
C PRO A 6 -11.52 32.79 41.15
N SER A 7 -11.18 31.61 41.66
CA SER A 7 -10.67 30.49 40.88
C SER A 7 -11.75 29.94 39.93
N THR A 8 -11.64 30.27 38.65
CA THR A 8 -12.44 29.67 37.58
C THR A 8 -11.80 28.35 37.13
N LEU A 9 -12.45 27.23 37.48
CA LEU A 9 -12.15 25.92 36.88
C LEU A 9 -12.56 25.94 35.40
N PRO A 10 -11.72 25.44 34.47
CA PRO A 10 -12.06 25.42 33.05
C PRO A 10 -13.23 24.48 32.78
N THR A 11 -14.15 24.92 31.93
CA THR A 11 -15.35 24.14 31.59
C THR A 11 -14.99 22.94 30.73
N SER A 12 -15.87 21.92 30.68
CA SER A 12 -15.69 20.70 29.88
C SER A 12 -15.37 20.96 28.40
N ALA A 13 -15.76 22.12 27.86
CA ALA A 13 -15.45 22.53 26.49
C ALA A 13 -13.98 22.97 26.32
N ASP A 14 -13.38 23.56 27.35
CA ASP A 14 -11.99 24.04 27.33
C ASP A 14 -10.99 22.89 27.41
N ARG A 15 -11.33 21.80 28.11
CA ARG A 15 -10.55 20.55 28.11
C ARG A 15 -10.62 19.81 26.78
N GLN A 16 -11.75 19.91 26.08
CA GLN A 16 -11.92 19.30 24.75
C GLN A 16 -11.08 20.07 23.71
N ASN A 17 -11.13 21.40 23.72
CA ASN A 17 -10.34 22.24 22.80
C ASN A 17 -8.82 22.10 23.03
N TYR A 18 -8.36 21.89 24.27
CA TYR A 18 -6.94 21.68 24.57
C TYR A 18 -6.43 20.28 24.17
N LEU A 19 -7.31 19.28 24.11
CA LEU A 19 -7.00 17.94 23.58
C LEU A 19 -7.02 17.93 22.05
N TYR A 20 -7.98 18.61 21.42
CA TYR A 20 -8.03 18.78 19.96
C TYR A 20 -6.83 19.57 19.42
N SER A 21 -6.40 20.64 20.10
CA SER A 21 -5.25 21.44 19.66
C SER A 21 -3.90 20.71 19.79
N ASN A 22 -3.77 19.74 20.71
CA ASN A 22 -2.54 18.96 20.86
C ASN A 22 -2.51 17.71 19.96
N LEU A 23 -3.67 17.13 19.63
CA LEU A 23 -3.80 16.07 18.62
C LEU A 23 -3.56 16.60 17.19
N GLU A 24 -4.09 17.79 16.87
CA GLU A 24 -3.81 18.43 15.58
C GLU A 24 -2.34 18.81 15.43
N LYS A 25 -1.67 19.23 16.51
CA LYS A 25 -0.25 19.61 16.46
C LYS A 25 0.69 18.42 16.27
N GLN A 26 0.39 17.26 16.86
CA GLN A 26 1.14 16.02 16.57
C GLN A 26 0.92 15.52 15.15
N THR A 27 -0.26 15.76 14.58
CA THR A 27 -0.55 15.45 13.17
C THR A 27 0.14 16.46 12.25
N TYR A 28 0.20 17.73 12.65
CA TYR A 28 0.84 18.84 11.92
C TYR A 28 2.37 18.71 11.86
N ASP A 29 3.01 18.34 12.97
CA ASP A 29 4.46 18.13 13.03
C ASP A 29 4.90 16.84 12.29
N ALA A 30 3.98 15.89 12.07
CA ALA A 30 4.21 14.72 11.21
C ALA A 30 4.09 15.05 9.71
N VAL A 31 3.27 16.02 9.32
CA VAL A 31 2.99 16.41 7.93
C VAL A 31 4.01 17.43 7.39
N CYS A 32 4.65 18.24 8.24
CA CYS A 32 5.51 19.34 7.81
C CYS A 32 7.02 19.07 7.79
N SER A 33 7.49 17.84 7.99
CA SER A 33 8.92 17.54 7.83
C SER A 33 9.20 16.19 7.19
N LYS A 34 9.31 16.17 5.86
CA LYS A 34 10.37 15.51 5.06
C LYS A 34 9.92 15.32 3.60
N PRO A 35 10.83 15.36 2.63
CA PRO A 35 10.66 14.63 1.38
C PRO A 35 10.97 13.15 1.68
N SER A 36 10.12 12.48 2.43
CA SER A 36 10.16 11.02 2.57
C SER A 36 9.10 10.47 1.64
N SER A 37 9.55 9.76 0.61
CA SER A 37 8.66 8.95 -0.21
C SER A 37 8.03 7.89 0.70
N ASN A 38 6.84 8.18 1.22
CA ASN A 38 5.96 7.26 1.92
C ASN A 38 5.56 6.15 0.93
N LEU A 39 6.48 5.20 0.78
CA LEU A 39 6.49 4.16 -0.22
C LEU A 39 6.41 2.83 0.50
N LEU A 40 5.36 2.08 0.21
CA LEU A 40 5.20 0.70 0.63
C LEU A 40 5.65 -0.20 -0.52
N GLU A 41 6.63 -1.06 -0.26
CA GLU A 41 7.13 -2.05 -1.21
C GLU A 41 6.73 -3.45 -0.77
N THR A 42 6.45 -4.31 -1.76
CA THR A 42 6.00 -5.68 -1.51
C THR A 42 6.63 -6.64 -2.49
N SER A 43 6.86 -7.88 -2.06
CA SER A 43 7.37 -8.95 -2.92
C SER A 43 6.71 -10.27 -2.58
N LEU A 44 6.00 -10.85 -3.54
CA LEU A 44 5.23 -12.08 -3.39
C LEU A 44 5.97 -13.21 -4.12
N PHE A 45 6.63 -14.06 -3.34
CA PHE A 45 7.37 -15.21 -3.85
C PHE A 45 6.49 -16.45 -3.82
N ASN A 46 6.52 -17.25 -4.89
CA ASN A 46 6.11 -18.65 -4.81
C ASN A 46 7.39 -19.49 -4.61
N PRO A 47 7.67 -19.98 -3.39
CA PRO A 47 8.93 -20.68 -3.08
C PRO A 47 9.18 -21.90 -3.96
N TRP A 48 8.12 -22.52 -4.49
CA TRP A 48 8.20 -23.69 -5.36
C TRP A 48 8.74 -23.37 -6.76
N LEU A 49 8.64 -22.12 -7.23
CA LEU A 49 9.24 -21.69 -8.52
C LEU A 49 10.78 -21.76 -8.51
N HIS A 50 11.40 -21.75 -7.32
CA HIS A 50 12.84 -21.73 -7.16
C HIS A 50 13.41 -23.11 -6.78
N LEU A 51 12.56 -23.99 -6.24
CA LEU A 51 12.93 -25.35 -5.91
C LEU A 51 12.93 -26.18 -7.20
N SER A 52 14.07 -26.26 -7.87
CA SER A 52 14.27 -27.29 -8.91
C SER A 52 13.92 -28.66 -8.31
N PRO A 53 13.22 -29.56 -9.03
CA PRO A 53 12.94 -30.88 -8.51
C PRO A 53 14.27 -31.60 -8.26
N LEU A 54 14.55 -31.91 -6.99
CA LEU A 54 15.67 -32.78 -6.64
C LEU A 54 15.47 -34.11 -7.36
N PRO A 55 16.49 -34.67 -8.05
CA PRO A 55 16.36 -35.98 -8.66
C PRO A 55 16.13 -37.00 -7.56
N LEU A 56 14.99 -37.70 -7.61
CA LEU A 56 14.68 -38.83 -6.76
C LEU A 56 15.80 -39.87 -6.94
N HIS A 57 16.58 -40.11 -5.89
CA HIS A 57 17.51 -41.23 -5.83
C HIS A 57 16.69 -42.52 -5.88
N HIS A 58 16.63 -43.17 -7.04
CA HIS A 58 16.10 -44.52 -7.16
C HIS A 58 17.09 -45.50 -6.54
N SER A 59 16.66 -46.11 -5.45
CA SER A 59 17.29 -47.24 -4.77
C SER A 59 17.38 -48.45 -5.70
N SER A 60 18.53 -49.10 -5.65
CA SER A 60 18.98 -50.27 -6.41
C SER A 60 18.05 -51.49 -6.39
N LEU A 61 17.96 -52.20 -7.52
CA LEU A 61 17.71 -53.64 -7.58
C LEU A 61 18.61 -54.30 -8.64
N SER A 62 19.38 -55.29 -8.18
CA SER A 62 20.35 -56.14 -8.88
C SER A 62 19.75 -57.08 -9.95
N ARG A 63 20.52 -57.46 -11.00
CA ARG A 63 20.82 -58.87 -11.43
C ARG A 63 21.55 -59.03 -12.81
N ILE A 64 22.77 -59.61 -12.78
CA ILE A 64 23.48 -60.58 -13.68
C ILE A 64 24.01 -60.16 -15.10
N PRO A 65 25.16 -60.71 -15.59
CA PRO A 65 25.96 -60.16 -16.70
C PRO A 65 25.89 -60.93 -18.05
N GLY A 66 26.19 -60.24 -19.16
CA GLY A 66 26.36 -60.79 -20.53
C GLY A 66 27.07 -59.82 -21.49
N PRO A 67 27.64 -60.28 -22.63
CA PRO A 67 28.91 -59.79 -23.21
C PRO A 67 28.78 -58.71 -24.33
N PRO A 68 29.89 -58.19 -24.92
CA PRO A 68 30.00 -56.80 -25.37
C PRO A 68 29.78 -56.60 -26.88
N THR A 69 29.13 -55.50 -27.27
CA THR A 69 29.19 -54.96 -28.65
C THR A 69 28.83 -53.47 -28.72
N THR A 70 29.83 -52.67 -29.13
CA THR A 70 29.80 -51.40 -29.89
C THR A 70 28.93 -50.21 -29.45
N PRO A 71 29.48 -48.98 -29.36
CA PRO A 71 28.72 -47.78 -29.03
C PRO A 71 27.97 -47.27 -30.27
N PHE A 72 26.64 -47.33 -30.23
CA PHE A 72 25.79 -46.54 -31.12
C PHE A 72 25.30 -45.31 -30.35
N SER A 73 25.84 -44.15 -30.72
CA SER A 73 25.45 -42.86 -30.18
C SER A 73 24.01 -42.53 -30.57
N THR A 74 23.07 -42.68 -29.63
CA THR A 74 21.74 -42.06 -29.75
C THR A 74 21.86 -40.57 -29.44
N PRO A 75 21.25 -39.67 -30.24
CA PRO A 75 21.32 -38.25 -29.97
C PRO A 75 20.55 -37.96 -28.68
N SER A 76 21.28 -37.49 -27.67
CA SER A 76 20.74 -36.93 -26.45
C SER A 76 19.67 -35.91 -26.81
N SER A 77 18.41 -36.16 -26.42
CA SER A 77 17.33 -35.18 -26.56
C SER A 77 17.76 -33.96 -25.77
N ARG A 78 18.13 -32.90 -26.49
CA ARG A 78 18.31 -31.57 -25.91
C ARG A 78 16.99 -31.18 -25.26
N ILE A 79 16.94 -31.27 -23.94
CA ILE A 79 15.99 -30.52 -23.14
C ILE A 79 16.27 -29.04 -23.46
N PRO A 80 15.33 -28.27 -24.02
CA PRO A 80 15.54 -26.85 -24.25
C PRO A 80 15.58 -26.11 -22.89
N PRO A 81 16.27 -24.96 -22.80
CA PRO A 81 16.32 -24.17 -21.58
C PRO A 81 14.95 -23.50 -21.35
N SER A 82 14.07 -24.13 -20.57
CA SER A 82 12.67 -23.71 -20.39
C SER A 82 12.36 -22.94 -19.10
N SER A 83 13.35 -22.55 -18.30
CA SER A 83 13.08 -22.04 -16.94
C SER A 83 12.49 -20.61 -16.89
N ALA A 84 12.95 -19.70 -17.75
CA ALA A 84 12.51 -18.29 -17.70
C ALA A 84 11.12 -18.05 -18.33
N GLY A 85 10.79 -18.77 -19.41
CA GLY A 85 9.47 -18.71 -20.05
C GLY A 85 8.37 -19.26 -19.15
N SER A 86 8.59 -20.45 -18.58
CA SER A 86 7.64 -21.10 -17.64
C SER A 86 7.38 -20.24 -16.41
N ALA A 87 8.42 -19.69 -15.77
CA ALA A 87 8.26 -18.89 -14.56
C ALA A 87 7.48 -17.58 -14.83
N ARG A 88 7.70 -16.92 -15.97
CA ARG A 88 6.95 -15.72 -16.34
C ARG A 88 5.47 -16.04 -16.56
N ASP A 89 5.16 -17.13 -17.26
CA ASP A 89 3.77 -17.51 -17.55
C ASP A 89 3.02 -17.90 -16.27
N GLU A 90 3.67 -18.60 -15.35
CA GLU A 90 3.12 -18.93 -14.03
C GLU A 90 2.87 -17.67 -13.19
N LEU A 91 3.81 -16.71 -13.19
CA LEU A 91 3.65 -15.43 -12.50
C LEU A 91 2.54 -14.58 -13.14
N GLN A 92 2.42 -14.60 -14.47
CA GLN A 92 1.35 -13.90 -15.18
C GLN A 92 -0.02 -14.47 -14.81
N PHE A 93 -0.14 -15.80 -14.77
CA PHE A 93 -1.36 -16.48 -14.36
C PHE A 93 -1.71 -16.16 -12.89
N LEU A 94 -0.71 -16.21 -11.99
CA LEU A 94 -0.88 -15.84 -10.59
C LEU A 94 -1.31 -14.37 -10.45
N HIS A 95 -0.69 -13.45 -11.19
CA HIS A 95 -1.02 -12.03 -11.17
C HIS A 95 -2.49 -11.79 -11.54
N LEU A 96 -2.97 -12.40 -12.63
CA LEU A 96 -4.37 -12.28 -13.04
C LEU A 96 -5.34 -12.83 -11.99
N ARG A 97 -4.99 -13.96 -11.36
CA ARG A 97 -5.82 -14.53 -10.27
C ARG A 97 -5.85 -13.62 -9.05
N ILE A 98 -4.73 -13.01 -8.68
CA ILE A 98 -4.67 -12.05 -7.57
C ILE A 98 -5.53 -10.83 -7.88
N LEU A 99 -5.37 -10.23 -9.07
CA LEU A 99 -6.16 -9.08 -9.49
C LEU A 99 -7.66 -9.37 -9.45
N HIS A 100 -8.07 -10.54 -9.98
CA HIS A 100 -9.47 -10.96 -9.92
C HIS A 100 -9.97 -11.10 -8.47
N HIS A 101 -9.13 -11.64 -7.57
CA HIS A 101 -9.49 -11.82 -6.16
C HIS A 101 -9.65 -10.50 -5.40
N VAL A 102 -8.75 -9.52 -5.62
CA VAL A 102 -8.77 -8.26 -4.87
C VAL A 102 -9.63 -7.16 -5.51
N SER A 103 -9.93 -7.26 -6.80
CA SER A 103 -10.71 -6.25 -7.54
C SER A 103 -12.04 -5.86 -6.87
N PRO A 104 -12.86 -6.78 -6.31
CA PRO A 104 -14.12 -6.41 -5.67
C PRO A 104 -13.96 -5.42 -4.51
N VAL A 105 -12.84 -5.48 -3.78
CA VAL A 105 -12.58 -4.59 -2.64
C VAL A 105 -11.76 -3.35 -3.02
N THR A 106 -10.92 -3.43 -4.06
CA THR A 106 -10.08 -2.30 -4.49
C THR A 106 -10.77 -1.37 -5.49
N ALA A 107 -11.67 -1.88 -6.34
CA ALA A 107 -12.36 -1.08 -7.34
C ALA A 107 -13.22 0.07 -6.77
N PRO A 108 -13.97 -0.09 -5.66
CA PRO A 108 -14.75 1.01 -5.10
C PRO A 108 -13.92 2.01 -4.27
N TYR A 109 -12.64 1.72 -4.03
CA TYR A 109 -11.77 2.51 -3.15
C TYR A 109 -11.05 3.63 -3.91
N ILE A 110 -10.95 4.81 -3.27
CA ILE A 110 -10.29 6.00 -3.85
C ILE A 110 -8.91 6.13 -3.21
N TRP A 111 -7.89 5.71 -3.93
CA TRP A 111 -6.48 5.79 -3.55
C TRP A 111 -5.97 7.24 -3.60
N GLN A 112 -5.03 7.61 -2.73
CA GLN A 112 -4.48 8.97 -2.70
C GLN A 112 -3.51 9.26 -3.85
N HIS A 113 -2.67 8.30 -4.26
CA HIS A 113 -1.76 8.51 -5.40
C HIS A 113 -2.01 7.49 -6.50
N GLN A 114 -1.88 6.20 -6.18
CA GLN A 114 -1.98 5.14 -7.17
C GLN A 114 -2.72 3.93 -6.60
N PRO A 115 -3.45 3.19 -7.45
CA PRO A 115 -4.10 1.95 -7.01
C PRO A 115 -3.09 0.86 -6.68
N PHE A 116 -3.50 -0.09 -5.84
CA PHE A 116 -2.76 -1.32 -5.63
C PHE A 116 -2.47 -2.00 -6.98
N SER A 117 -1.19 -2.23 -7.25
CA SER A 117 -0.74 -2.85 -8.50
C SER A 117 0.45 -3.77 -8.23
N LEU A 118 0.55 -4.81 -9.04
CA LEU A 118 1.64 -5.78 -9.01
C LEU A 118 2.28 -5.85 -10.40
N SER A 119 3.58 -6.13 -10.43
CA SER A 119 4.37 -6.28 -11.64
C SER A 119 5.25 -7.52 -11.55
N ILE A 120 5.57 -8.13 -12.69
CA ILE A 120 6.40 -9.33 -12.73
C ILE A 120 7.87 -8.93 -12.67
N THR A 121 8.60 -9.47 -11.71
CA THR A 121 10.04 -9.29 -11.55
C THR A 121 10.73 -10.65 -11.63
N LEU A 122 11.68 -10.82 -12.55
CA LEU A 122 12.33 -12.12 -12.79
C LEU A 122 13.68 -12.31 -12.09
N SER A 123 14.29 -11.22 -11.61
CA SER A 123 15.63 -11.20 -11.02
C SER A 123 15.65 -10.41 -9.71
N PRO A 124 16.44 -10.81 -8.69
CA PRO A 124 17.31 -12.00 -8.65
C PRO A 124 16.54 -13.32 -8.51
N LEU A 125 15.26 -13.25 -8.10
CA LEU A 125 14.35 -14.38 -8.01
C LEU A 125 13.03 -14.00 -8.69
N PRO A 126 12.38 -14.88 -9.48
CA PRO A 126 11.04 -14.65 -10.01
C PRO A 126 9.96 -14.42 -8.94
N HIS A 127 9.30 -13.27 -8.94
CA HIS A 127 8.24 -12.88 -8.01
C HIS A 127 7.31 -11.82 -8.60
N LEU A 128 6.21 -11.54 -7.90
CA LEU A 128 5.41 -10.34 -8.13
C LEU A 128 5.87 -9.23 -7.18
N SER A 129 6.25 -8.08 -7.71
CA SER A 129 6.60 -6.89 -6.93
C SER A 129 5.47 -5.88 -6.97
N GLY A 130 5.17 -5.25 -5.84
CA GLY A 130 4.19 -4.18 -5.74
C GLY A 130 4.82 -2.97 -5.07
N HIS A 131 4.40 -1.79 -5.51
CA HIS A 131 4.87 -0.53 -4.96
C HIS A 131 3.65 0.39 -4.82
N LEU A 132 3.53 1.08 -3.70
CA LEU A 132 2.43 2.01 -3.43
C LEU A 132 2.99 3.28 -2.78
N ARG A 133 2.73 4.44 -3.39
CA ARG A 133 2.89 5.71 -2.69
C ARG A 133 1.62 5.98 -1.90
N PHE A 134 1.71 5.97 -0.58
CA PHE A 134 0.54 6.23 0.29
C PHE A 134 0.46 7.67 0.78
N GLY A 135 1.52 8.47 0.60
CA GLY A 135 1.51 9.89 0.95
C GLY A 135 1.10 10.10 2.41
N ASP A 136 0.15 11.00 2.65
CA ASP A 136 -0.37 11.29 3.99
C ASP A 136 -1.53 10.35 4.41
N ASN A 137 -1.99 9.47 3.50
CA ASN A 137 -3.11 8.58 3.75
C ASN A 137 -2.62 7.21 4.24
N LEU A 138 -2.32 7.13 5.54
CA LEU A 138 -1.94 5.87 6.22
C LEU A 138 -2.96 4.73 6.02
N GLU A 139 -4.21 5.06 5.70
CA GLU A 139 -5.22 4.05 5.41
C GLU A 139 -4.96 3.30 4.10
N ASP A 140 -4.27 3.91 3.11
CA ASP A 140 -3.84 3.21 1.88
C ASP A 140 -2.79 2.14 2.20
N GLU A 141 -1.83 2.45 3.07
CA GLU A 141 -0.78 1.52 3.52
C GLU A 141 -1.39 0.30 4.21
N TRP A 142 -2.21 0.53 5.24
CA TRP A 142 -2.86 -0.55 5.98
C TRP A 142 -3.87 -1.32 5.14
N PHE A 143 -4.55 -0.66 4.20
CA PHE A 143 -5.42 -1.37 3.27
C PHE A 143 -4.62 -2.32 2.38
N VAL A 144 -3.44 -1.93 1.88
CA VAL A 144 -2.55 -2.85 1.17
C VAL A 144 -2.09 -3.99 2.06
N VAL A 145 -1.70 -3.74 3.31
CA VAL A 145 -1.34 -4.81 4.26
C VAL A 145 -2.49 -5.81 4.40
N TYR A 146 -3.72 -5.34 4.58
CA TYR A 146 -4.91 -6.19 4.58
C TYR A 146 -5.02 -7.05 3.30
N LEU A 147 -4.86 -6.43 2.12
CA LEU A 147 -4.88 -7.16 0.85
C LEU A 147 -3.81 -8.24 0.77
N LEU A 148 -2.58 -7.97 1.24
CA LEU A 148 -1.50 -8.97 1.25
C LEU A 148 -1.82 -10.15 2.18
N PHE A 149 -2.43 -9.88 3.34
CA PHE A 149 -2.90 -10.94 4.23
C PHE A 149 -4.00 -11.79 3.56
N GLU A 150 -5.00 -11.18 2.92
CA GLU A 150 -6.04 -11.90 2.18
C GLU A 150 -5.48 -12.69 0.98
N ILE A 151 -4.58 -12.09 0.20
CA ILE A 151 -3.85 -12.77 -0.88
C ILE A 151 -3.12 -13.98 -0.31
N SER A 152 -2.40 -13.86 0.80
CA SER A 152 -1.66 -14.98 1.37
C SER A 152 -2.55 -16.11 1.88
N LYS A 153 -3.81 -15.82 2.29
CA LYS A 153 -4.81 -16.83 2.66
C LYS A 153 -5.31 -17.58 1.44
N THR A 154 -5.66 -16.86 0.37
CA THR A 154 -6.20 -17.41 -0.87
C THR A 154 -5.15 -18.15 -1.69
N PHE A 155 -3.89 -17.70 -1.62
CA PHE A 155 -2.74 -18.29 -2.30
C PHE A 155 -1.71 -18.76 -1.26
N PRO A 156 -1.98 -19.88 -0.55
CA PRO A 156 -1.23 -20.31 0.64
C PRO A 156 0.21 -20.73 0.39
N ASN A 157 0.61 -20.84 -0.88
CA ASN A 157 1.98 -21.09 -1.28
C ASN A 157 2.83 -19.82 -1.29
N LEU A 158 2.23 -18.63 -1.27
CA LEU A 158 2.98 -17.38 -1.30
C LEU A 158 3.67 -17.09 0.03
N SER A 159 4.90 -16.59 -0.08
CA SER A 159 5.63 -15.95 1.00
C SER A 159 5.81 -14.49 0.60
N ILE A 160 5.15 -13.60 1.32
CA ILE A 160 5.03 -12.19 0.96
C ILE A 160 5.88 -11.36 1.90
N ARG A 161 6.70 -10.48 1.37
CA ARG A 161 7.40 -9.45 2.14
C ARG A 161 6.72 -8.10 1.92
N VAL A 162 6.70 -7.27 2.96
CA VAL A 162 6.22 -5.89 2.90
C VAL A 162 7.09 -5.03 3.81
N TRP A 163 7.55 -3.90 3.31
CA TRP A 163 8.37 -2.93 4.04
C TRP A 163 8.09 -1.52 3.52
N ASP A 164 8.32 -0.52 4.36
CA ASP A 164 8.19 0.90 4.00
C ASP A 164 9.58 1.59 3.98
N SER A 165 9.60 2.91 3.88
CA SER A 165 10.82 3.71 3.92
C SER A 165 11.57 3.65 5.27
N ASP A 166 10.89 3.25 6.35
CA ASP A 166 11.46 3.10 7.69
C ASP A 166 11.93 1.65 7.98
N GLY A 167 11.62 0.71 7.08
CA GLY A 167 12.09 -0.67 7.08
C GLY A 167 10.97 -1.67 7.32
N GLU A 168 11.16 -2.58 8.29
CA GLU A 168 10.19 -3.64 8.58
C GLU A 168 8.95 -3.09 9.31
N PHE A 169 8.08 -2.42 8.57
CA PHE A 169 6.86 -1.77 9.03
C PHE A 169 6.03 -2.59 10.03
N LEU A 170 5.77 -3.87 9.73
CA LEU A 170 4.98 -4.74 10.61
C LEU A 170 5.66 -5.03 11.95
N LEU A 171 6.99 -5.03 11.98
CA LEU A 171 7.76 -5.16 13.22
C LEU A 171 7.71 -3.85 14.02
N ILE A 172 7.86 -2.70 13.36
CA ILE A 172 7.76 -1.38 14.02
C ILE A 172 6.41 -1.24 14.72
N GLU A 173 5.34 -1.59 14.02
CA GLU A 173 3.96 -1.54 14.54
C GLU A 173 3.72 -2.51 15.69
N SER A 174 4.45 -3.62 15.71
CA SER A 174 4.35 -4.65 16.77
C SER A 174 5.48 -4.58 17.78
N ALA A 175 6.24 -3.47 17.87
CA ALA A 175 7.51 -3.38 18.59
C ALA A 175 7.44 -3.88 20.05
N PHE A 176 6.35 -3.56 20.77
CA PHE A 176 6.16 -3.95 22.17
C PHE A 176 5.92 -5.45 22.39
N HIS A 177 5.72 -6.21 21.32
CA HIS A 177 5.43 -7.65 21.34
C HIS A 177 6.57 -8.48 20.74
N LEU A 178 7.65 -7.84 20.27
CA LEU A 178 8.74 -8.53 19.59
C LEU A 178 9.66 -9.29 20.56
N PRO A 179 10.25 -10.41 20.11
CA PRO A 179 11.36 -11.03 20.81
C PRO A 179 12.56 -10.09 20.93
N LYS A 180 13.25 -10.08 22.08
CA LYS A 180 14.42 -9.20 22.34
C LYS A 180 15.55 -9.30 21.32
N TRP A 181 15.69 -10.45 20.65
CA TRP A 181 16.72 -10.66 19.65
C TRP A 181 16.43 -9.96 18.33
N LEU A 182 15.15 -9.66 18.04
CA LEU A 182 14.69 -9.15 16.76
C LEU A 182 14.81 -7.62 16.74
N ASN A 183 15.64 -7.14 15.82
CA ASN A 183 15.97 -5.72 15.62
C ASN A 183 16.25 -5.48 14.12
N PRO A 184 16.46 -4.22 13.68
CA PRO A 184 16.67 -3.92 12.26
C PRO A 184 17.83 -4.67 11.59
N GLU A 185 18.87 -5.01 12.35
CA GLU A 185 20.03 -5.74 11.81
C GLU A 185 19.76 -7.25 11.66
N THR A 186 18.92 -7.81 12.52
CA THR A 186 18.66 -9.26 12.59
C THR A 186 17.40 -9.69 11.83
N SER A 187 16.50 -8.77 11.51
CA SER A 187 15.22 -9.04 10.83
C SER A 187 15.36 -9.31 9.32
N VAL A 188 16.47 -8.93 8.71
CA VAL A 188 16.71 -9.02 7.26
C VAL A 188 16.42 -10.44 6.75
N ASN A 189 15.53 -10.53 5.75
CA ASN A 189 15.05 -11.77 5.13
C ASN A 189 14.41 -12.77 6.12
N ARG A 190 13.80 -12.33 7.22
CA ARG A 190 13.12 -13.24 8.19
C ARG A 190 11.63 -13.03 8.33
N VAL A 191 11.11 -11.89 7.89
CA VAL A 191 9.71 -11.48 8.10
C VAL A 191 8.91 -11.73 6.82
N PHE A 192 7.84 -12.52 6.93
CA PHE A 192 6.99 -12.87 5.80
C PHE A 192 5.53 -12.97 6.22
N ILE A 193 4.61 -12.49 5.40
CA ILE A 193 3.18 -12.82 5.48
C ILE A 193 2.96 -14.10 4.69
N ARG A 194 2.32 -15.10 5.31
CA ARG A 194 2.01 -16.38 4.68
C ARG A 194 0.75 -16.96 5.32
N ARG A 195 -0.18 -17.47 4.50
CA ARG A 195 -1.42 -18.13 4.98
C ARG A 195 -2.23 -17.27 5.96
N GLY A 196 -2.20 -15.95 5.80
CA GLY A 196 -2.91 -14.99 6.64
C GLY A 196 -2.26 -14.75 8.01
N LEU A 197 -1.02 -15.17 8.21
CA LEU A 197 -0.27 -15.04 9.46
C LEU A 197 1.09 -14.39 9.21
N LEU A 198 1.64 -13.75 10.23
CA LEU A 198 3.02 -13.25 10.18
C LEU A 198 3.99 -14.36 10.56
N HIS A 199 5.03 -14.55 9.77
CA HIS A 199 6.12 -15.47 10.03
C HIS A 199 7.41 -14.69 10.28
N ILE A 200 8.11 -15.04 11.35
CA ILE A 200 9.44 -14.53 11.72
C ILE A 200 10.35 -15.75 11.87
N ILE A 201 11.27 -15.95 10.92
CA ILE A 201 12.18 -17.11 10.96
C ILE A 201 13.12 -16.98 12.19
N PRO A 202 13.15 -17.96 13.11
CA PRO A 202 13.92 -17.85 14.35
C PRO A 202 15.41 -17.61 14.12
N GLN A 203 16.03 -16.81 14.98
CA GLN A 203 17.47 -16.56 14.93
C GLN A 203 18.28 -17.87 14.88
N SER A 204 17.90 -18.86 15.68
CA SER A 204 18.55 -20.18 15.76
C SER A 204 18.49 -21.02 14.49
N SER A 205 17.64 -20.66 13.52
CA SER A 205 17.54 -21.38 12.24
C SER A 205 18.74 -21.14 11.31
N PHE A 206 19.48 -20.05 11.53
CA PHE A 206 20.65 -19.71 10.73
C PHE A 206 21.76 -19.12 11.60
N ALA A 207 22.99 -19.63 11.46
CA ALA A 207 24.15 -19.14 12.21
C ALA A 207 24.56 -17.70 11.81
N ARG A 208 24.17 -17.26 10.62
CA ARG A 208 24.42 -15.91 10.06
C ARG A 208 23.11 -15.36 9.49
N MET A 209 23.12 -14.10 9.04
CA MET A 209 21.97 -13.54 8.33
C MET A 209 21.65 -14.39 7.09
N PRO A 210 20.40 -14.87 6.93
CA PRO A 210 20.04 -15.70 5.80
C PRO A 210 19.97 -14.90 4.51
N LYS A 211 20.34 -15.54 3.40
CA LYS A 211 19.96 -15.04 2.08
C LYS A 211 18.46 -15.23 1.88
N LEU A 212 17.84 -14.38 1.07
CA LEU A 212 16.41 -14.46 0.76
C LEU A 212 16.00 -15.87 0.29
N GLU A 213 16.80 -16.48 -0.59
CA GLU A 213 16.53 -17.84 -1.09
C GLU A 213 16.54 -18.89 0.03
N ASP A 214 17.48 -18.79 0.99
CA ASP A 214 17.56 -19.71 2.13
C ASP A 214 16.30 -19.60 3.01
N SER A 215 15.83 -18.38 3.24
CA SER A 215 14.60 -18.10 3.98
C SER A 215 13.36 -18.65 3.27
N LEU A 216 13.27 -18.48 1.95
CA LEU A 216 12.16 -19.04 1.16
C LEU A 216 12.17 -20.57 1.18
N ARG A 217 13.35 -21.20 1.08
CA ARG A 217 13.48 -22.67 1.21
C ARG A 217 13.12 -23.15 2.61
N PHE A 218 13.47 -22.41 3.66
CA PHE A 218 13.05 -22.70 5.03
C PHE A 218 11.52 -22.73 5.15
N LEU A 219 10.84 -21.70 4.64
CA LEU A 219 9.38 -21.58 4.68
C LEU A 219 8.66 -22.62 3.80
N ALA A 220 9.30 -23.09 2.73
CA ALA A 220 8.74 -24.11 1.84
C ALA A 220 8.84 -25.54 2.42
N SER A 221 9.94 -25.82 3.13
CA SER A 221 10.30 -27.17 3.58
C SER A 221 9.81 -27.54 4.97
N ARG A 222 9.41 -26.56 5.79
CA ARG A 222 9.00 -26.77 7.18
C ARG A 222 7.52 -26.43 7.39
N ASN A 223 6.99 -26.97 8.48
CA ASN A 223 5.65 -26.61 8.96
C ASN A 223 5.64 -25.13 9.42
N ASP A 224 4.48 -24.51 9.26
CA ASP A 224 4.24 -23.10 9.56
C ASP A 224 4.66 -22.73 11.00
N ASP A 225 4.38 -23.62 11.97
CA ASP A 225 4.70 -23.44 13.39
C ASP A 225 6.18 -23.14 13.67
N SER A 226 7.09 -23.57 12.79
CA SER A 226 8.53 -23.36 12.95
C SER A 226 8.99 -21.91 12.74
N SER A 227 8.12 -21.07 12.18
CA SER A 227 8.40 -19.67 11.88
C SER A 227 7.27 -18.74 12.29
N LEU A 228 6.23 -19.23 12.95
CA LEU A 228 5.11 -18.39 13.33
C LEU A 228 5.57 -17.28 14.30
N ALA A 229 5.19 -16.04 14.02
CA ALA A 229 5.46 -14.93 14.94
C ALA A 229 4.74 -15.17 16.29
N PRO A 230 5.24 -14.64 17.41
CA PRO A 230 4.62 -14.80 18.72
C PRO A 230 3.13 -14.42 18.75
N ASP A 231 2.32 -15.11 19.55
CA ASP A 231 0.87 -14.89 19.62
C ASP A 231 0.47 -13.44 19.89
N ALA A 232 1.27 -12.72 20.70
CA ALA A 232 1.06 -11.31 20.97
C ALA A 232 1.17 -10.45 19.69
N VAL A 233 2.13 -10.74 18.81
CA VAL A 233 2.29 -10.08 17.51
C VAL A 233 1.13 -10.44 16.59
N GLN A 234 0.77 -11.73 16.51
CA GLN A 234 -0.36 -12.18 15.68
C GLN A 234 -1.66 -11.51 16.10
N LEU A 235 -1.93 -11.44 17.40
CA LEU A 235 -3.14 -10.86 17.96
C LEU A 235 -3.19 -9.35 17.69
N HIS A 236 -2.07 -8.65 17.88
CA HIS A 236 -1.97 -7.22 17.58
C HIS A 236 -2.30 -6.93 16.11
N LEU A 237 -1.62 -7.61 15.18
CA LEU A 237 -1.84 -7.42 13.75
C LEU A 237 -3.24 -7.84 13.31
N ARG A 238 -3.74 -8.97 13.79
CA ARG A 238 -5.12 -9.43 13.49
C ARG A 238 -6.17 -8.43 13.96
N LYS A 239 -5.98 -7.80 15.11
CA LYS A 239 -6.90 -6.76 15.60
C LYS A 239 -6.91 -5.55 14.64
N LYS A 240 -5.75 -5.10 14.20
CA LYS A 240 -5.62 -3.94 13.30
C LYS A 240 -6.15 -4.24 11.90
N ILE A 241 -5.73 -5.38 11.32
CA ILE A 241 -6.13 -5.83 9.97
C ILE A 241 -7.62 -6.21 9.91
N GLY A 242 -8.19 -6.73 11.00
CA GLY A 242 -9.59 -7.13 11.07
C GLY A 242 -10.60 -5.98 10.96
N GLU A 243 -10.15 -4.71 10.97
CA GLU A 243 -11.00 -3.54 10.71
C GLU A 243 -11.13 -3.21 9.21
N TYR A 244 -10.36 -3.87 8.35
CA TYR A 244 -10.37 -3.68 6.90
C TYR A 244 -11.23 -4.76 6.22
N PRO A 245 -11.94 -4.42 5.11
CA PRO A 245 -11.84 -3.18 4.34
C PRO A 245 -12.69 -2.00 4.85
N GLU A 246 -13.55 -2.21 5.86
CA GLU A 246 -14.54 -1.22 6.29
C GLU A 246 -13.92 0.07 6.81
N ARG A 247 -12.77 -0.01 7.48
CA ARG A 247 -12.01 1.16 7.93
C ARG A 247 -11.55 2.04 6.77
N ALA A 248 -10.98 1.43 5.72
CA ALA A 248 -10.60 2.14 4.51
C ALA A 248 -11.81 2.83 3.86
N TYR A 249 -12.96 2.16 3.80
CA TYR A 249 -14.18 2.77 3.26
C TYR A 249 -14.76 3.89 4.11
N ARG A 250 -14.59 3.82 5.45
CA ARG A 250 -14.96 4.91 6.36
C ARG A 250 -14.03 6.12 6.26
N ASN A 251 -12.83 5.96 5.70
CA ASN A 251 -11.90 7.06 5.42
C ASN A 251 -12.28 7.89 4.18
N VAL A 252 -13.48 7.67 3.61
CA VAL A 252 -14.01 8.49 2.52
C VAL A 252 -14.77 9.69 3.07
N HIS A 253 -14.36 10.89 2.66
CA HIS A 253 -15.08 12.14 2.87
C HIS A 253 -15.96 12.47 1.66
N ARG A 254 -17.17 12.95 1.92
CA ARG A 254 -18.12 13.42 0.91
C ARG A 254 -18.30 14.92 1.08
N VAL A 255 -17.99 15.67 0.03
CA VAL A 255 -18.01 17.13 0.09
C VAL A 255 -18.69 17.70 -1.15
N ARG A 256 -19.43 18.79 -0.95
CA ARG A 256 -20.03 19.59 -2.03
C ARG A 256 -18.97 20.51 -2.62
N VAL A 257 -18.86 20.53 -3.93
CA VAL A 257 -17.95 21.39 -4.69
C VAL A 257 -18.69 22.04 -5.85
N ARG A 258 -18.15 23.14 -6.37
CA ARG A 258 -18.74 23.88 -7.49
C ARG A 258 -17.76 23.94 -8.64
N VAL A 259 -17.91 22.99 -9.56
CA VAL A 259 -17.01 22.77 -10.69
C VAL A 259 -17.72 23.00 -12.04
N PRO A 260 -16.96 23.19 -13.14
CA PRO A 260 -17.52 23.16 -14.49
C PRO A 260 -18.19 21.81 -14.80
N VAL A 261 -19.25 21.79 -15.63
CA VAL A 261 -20.01 20.58 -16.00
C VAL A 261 -19.10 19.45 -16.52
N SER A 262 -18.09 19.77 -17.31
CA SER A 262 -17.12 18.81 -17.85
C SER A 262 -16.30 18.12 -16.75
N VAL A 263 -15.89 18.87 -15.73
CA VAL A 263 -15.17 18.34 -14.55
C VAL A 263 -16.10 17.45 -13.73
N ALA A 264 -17.34 17.88 -13.50
CA ALA A 264 -18.36 17.07 -12.83
C ALA A 264 -18.61 15.73 -13.55
N TRP A 265 -18.66 15.76 -14.89
CA TRP A 265 -18.84 14.57 -15.71
C TRP A 265 -17.65 13.61 -15.58
N VAL A 266 -16.42 14.12 -15.64
CA VAL A 266 -15.20 13.32 -15.47
C VAL A 266 -15.16 12.68 -14.09
N LEU A 267 -15.37 13.43 -13.01
CA LEU A 267 -15.33 12.91 -11.64
C LEU A 267 -16.48 11.93 -11.32
N LYS A 268 -17.59 12.01 -12.07
CA LYS A 268 -18.68 11.03 -11.96
C LYS A 268 -18.29 9.67 -12.54
N HIS A 269 -17.58 9.66 -13.66
CA HIS A 269 -17.21 8.42 -14.37
C HIS A 269 -15.86 7.85 -13.91
N GLU A 270 -14.92 8.71 -13.53
CA GLU A 270 -13.56 8.37 -13.11
C GLU A 270 -13.23 9.07 -11.79
N PRO A 271 -13.86 8.66 -10.67
CA PRO A 271 -13.73 9.35 -9.38
C PRO A 271 -12.29 9.35 -8.84
N CYS A 272 -11.47 8.38 -9.24
CA CYS A 272 -10.07 8.30 -8.84
C CYS A 272 -9.25 9.51 -9.34
N LEU A 273 -9.66 10.21 -10.40
CA LEU A 273 -8.95 11.38 -10.90
C LEU A 273 -8.94 12.56 -9.91
N ILE A 274 -9.78 12.54 -8.88
CA ILE A 274 -9.70 13.52 -7.79
C ILE A 274 -8.34 13.51 -7.12
N SER A 275 -7.69 12.35 -7.05
CA SER A 275 -6.39 12.18 -6.41
C SER A 275 -5.31 13.00 -7.11
N LEU A 276 -5.27 12.93 -8.43
CA LEU A 276 -4.36 13.71 -9.28
C LEU A 276 -4.64 15.20 -9.21
N ALA A 277 -5.91 15.60 -9.11
CA ALA A 277 -6.28 17.00 -8.97
C ALA A 277 -5.83 17.59 -7.62
N VAL A 278 -6.01 16.82 -6.54
CA VAL A 278 -5.57 17.20 -5.19
C VAL A 278 -4.05 17.26 -5.12
N GLU A 279 -3.33 16.25 -5.61
CA GLU A 279 -1.86 16.22 -5.66
C GLU A 279 -1.32 17.42 -6.47
N GLY A 280 -1.85 17.64 -7.68
CA GLY A 280 -1.43 18.76 -8.52
C GLY A 280 -1.71 20.14 -7.92
N PHE A 281 -2.74 20.26 -7.07
CA PHE A 281 -2.96 21.48 -6.29
C PHE A 281 -2.04 21.54 -5.06
N TYR A 282 -1.91 20.48 -4.29
CA TYR A 282 -1.12 20.50 -3.06
C TYR A 282 0.37 20.76 -3.34
N ASP A 283 0.93 20.12 -4.36
CA ASP A 283 2.34 20.22 -4.75
C ASP A 283 2.62 21.32 -5.80
N ARG A 284 1.67 22.24 -6.01
CA ARG A 284 1.75 23.28 -7.05
C ARG A 284 2.94 24.23 -6.86
N ASP A 285 3.68 24.47 -7.94
CA ASP A 285 4.67 25.54 -8.04
C ASP A 285 4.13 26.80 -8.73
N ILE A 286 4.97 27.84 -8.82
CA ILE A 286 4.59 29.13 -9.42
C ILE A 286 4.19 28.97 -10.88
N ASP A 287 4.86 28.10 -11.64
CA ASP A 287 4.61 27.95 -13.07
C ASP A 287 3.37 27.11 -13.36
N SER A 288 3.14 26.06 -12.57
CA SER A 288 1.90 25.27 -12.55
C SER A 288 0.71 26.16 -12.23
N MET A 289 0.84 27.07 -11.25
CA MET A 289 -0.18 28.05 -10.92
C MET A 289 -0.46 29.04 -12.06
N LYS A 290 0.57 29.56 -12.73
CA LYS A 290 0.38 30.44 -13.91
C LYS A 290 -0.35 29.72 -15.05
N TYR A 291 -0.05 28.44 -15.26
CA TYR A 291 -0.71 27.63 -16.28
C TYR A 291 -2.17 27.38 -15.91
N ALA A 292 -2.44 26.90 -14.69
CA ALA A 292 -3.79 26.64 -14.18
C ALA A 292 -4.66 27.91 -14.20
N ALA A 293 -4.09 29.07 -13.87
CA ALA A 293 -4.80 30.34 -13.85
C ALA A 293 -5.38 30.79 -15.21
N ARG A 294 -4.92 30.21 -16.32
CA ARG A 294 -5.49 30.51 -17.64
C ARG A 294 -6.83 29.80 -17.88
N MET A 295 -7.08 28.70 -17.17
CA MET A 295 -8.27 27.86 -17.29
C MET A 295 -8.64 27.49 -18.74
N GLU A 296 -7.65 27.36 -19.64
CA GLU A 296 -7.88 27.25 -21.11
C GLU A 296 -8.77 26.06 -21.49
N ARG A 297 -8.76 24.98 -20.71
CA ARG A 297 -9.54 23.76 -20.99
C ARG A 297 -10.97 23.81 -20.49
N PHE A 298 -11.20 24.41 -19.31
CA PHE A 298 -12.47 24.32 -18.57
C PHE A 298 -13.22 25.66 -18.48
N LEU A 299 -12.54 26.79 -18.67
CA LEU A 299 -13.16 28.12 -18.76
C LEU A 299 -12.41 28.97 -19.82
N PRO A 300 -12.36 28.56 -21.10
CA PRO A 300 -11.67 29.32 -22.13
C PRO A 300 -12.32 30.70 -22.32
N LYS A 301 -11.49 31.71 -22.59
CA LYS A 301 -11.92 33.09 -22.86
C LYS A 301 -13.02 33.10 -23.94
N GLY A 302 -14.22 33.54 -23.56
CA GLY A 302 -15.36 33.69 -24.48
C GLY A 302 -16.38 32.55 -24.48
N LYS A 303 -16.17 31.45 -23.72
CA LYS A 303 -17.21 30.44 -23.47
C LYS A 303 -17.49 30.37 -21.97
N ALA A 304 -18.72 30.70 -21.59
CA ALA A 304 -19.21 30.42 -20.25
C ALA A 304 -19.55 28.92 -20.19
N GLU A 305 -18.74 28.14 -19.48
CA GLU A 305 -19.16 26.81 -19.05
C GLU A 305 -20.02 26.96 -17.81
N GLU A 306 -21.15 26.24 -17.75
CA GLU A 306 -22.00 26.23 -16.58
C GLU A 306 -21.26 25.60 -15.39
N MET A 307 -21.41 26.23 -14.22
CA MET A 307 -20.87 25.71 -12.96
C MET A 307 -21.98 24.98 -12.23
N VAL A 308 -21.71 23.74 -11.82
CA VAL A 308 -22.69 22.88 -11.15
C VAL A 308 -22.22 22.51 -9.75
N GLU A 309 -23.18 22.39 -8.83
CA GLU A 309 -22.95 21.88 -7.49
C GLU A 309 -23.01 20.35 -7.52
N VAL A 310 -21.91 19.69 -7.16
CA VAL A 310 -21.84 18.22 -7.12
C VAL A 310 -21.21 17.74 -5.83
N VAL A 311 -21.57 16.52 -5.40
CA VAL A 311 -20.94 15.87 -4.25
C VAL A 311 -19.85 14.93 -4.77
N ILE A 312 -18.61 15.22 -4.42
CA ILE A 312 -17.46 14.39 -4.74
C ILE A 312 -17.02 13.56 -3.53
N ARG A 313 -16.31 12.46 -3.81
CA ARG A 313 -15.73 11.58 -2.81
C ARG A 313 -14.21 11.68 -2.90
N MET A 314 -13.55 11.78 -1.76
CA MET A 314 -12.08 11.75 -1.64
C MET A 314 -11.70 11.18 -0.27
N SER A 315 -10.43 10.89 -0.02
CA SER A 315 -9.99 10.50 1.32
C SER A 315 -10.03 11.71 2.27
N ARG A 316 -10.08 11.46 3.57
CA ARG A 316 -10.00 12.55 4.56
C ARG A 316 -8.68 13.31 4.48
N ALA A 317 -7.59 12.62 4.15
CA ALA A 317 -6.27 13.22 3.91
C ALA A 317 -6.32 14.19 2.72
N MET A 318 -6.88 13.77 1.58
CA MET A 318 -7.05 14.63 0.41
C MET A 318 -7.90 15.88 0.73
N TYR A 319 -8.98 15.71 1.48
CA TYR A 319 -9.80 16.85 1.90
C TYR A 319 -9.02 17.84 2.77
N ALA A 320 -8.24 17.34 3.74
CA ALA A 320 -7.40 18.18 4.58
C ALA A 320 -6.33 18.92 3.75
N GLN A 321 -5.70 18.26 2.77
CA GLN A 321 -4.74 18.86 1.85
C GLN A 321 -5.34 20.05 1.08
N LEU A 322 -6.60 19.95 0.63
CA LEU A 322 -7.28 21.05 -0.04
C LEU A 322 -7.59 22.21 0.93
N VAL A 323 -8.19 21.94 2.09
CA VAL A 323 -8.67 22.97 3.03
C VAL A 323 -7.53 23.76 3.67
N GLN A 324 -6.37 23.13 3.88
CA GLN A 324 -5.21 23.80 4.49
C GLN A 324 -4.50 24.77 3.53
N GLN A 325 -4.78 24.66 2.24
CA GLN A 325 -4.11 25.42 1.20
C GLN A 325 -4.95 26.62 0.77
N LYS A 326 -4.35 27.82 0.73
CA LYS A 326 -5.06 29.01 0.25
C LYS A 326 -5.30 28.92 -1.26
N PHE A 327 -6.57 28.86 -1.66
CA PHE A 327 -6.97 28.97 -3.06
C PHE A 327 -6.94 30.44 -3.50
N GLN A 328 -6.25 30.71 -4.60
CA GLN A 328 -6.24 32.02 -5.25
C GLN A 328 -6.99 31.90 -6.57
N ALA A 329 -8.30 32.18 -6.52
CA ALA A 329 -9.16 32.04 -7.66
C ALA A 329 -8.66 32.87 -8.87
N PRO A 330 -8.48 32.27 -10.05
CA PRO A 330 -8.20 33.01 -11.27
C PRO A 330 -9.33 33.98 -11.59
N GLY A 331 -9.04 35.10 -12.24
CA GLY A 331 -10.05 36.14 -12.52
C GLY A 331 -11.25 35.67 -13.36
N CYS A 332 -11.08 34.60 -14.14
CA CYS A 332 -12.18 33.98 -14.90
C CYS A 332 -13.01 32.96 -14.09
N PHE A 333 -12.55 32.58 -12.90
CA PHE A 333 -13.25 31.61 -12.07
C PHE A 333 -14.41 32.30 -11.31
N PRO A 334 -15.67 31.85 -11.48
CA PRO A 334 -16.84 32.55 -10.98
C PRO A 334 -17.07 32.34 -9.48
N MET A 335 -16.28 33.03 -8.65
CA MET A 335 -16.42 33.01 -7.19
C MET A 335 -17.73 33.70 -6.73
N PRO A 336 -18.53 33.05 -5.87
CA PRO A 336 -19.65 33.68 -5.18
C PRO A 336 -19.23 34.84 -4.27
N GLU A 337 -20.20 35.65 -3.85
CA GLU A 337 -19.97 36.62 -2.79
C GLU A 337 -19.59 35.95 -1.47
N ARG A 338 -18.66 36.56 -0.73
CA ARG A 338 -18.20 36.06 0.59
C ARG A 338 -19.31 36.07 1.65
N SER A 339 -20.38 36.83 1.44
CA SER A 339 -21.59 36.83 2.28
C SER A 339 -22.28 35.47 2.29
N ASN A 340 -22.21 34.72 1.19
CA ASN A 340 -22.73 33.37 1.08
C ASN A 340 -21.63 32.35 1.40
N VAL A 341 -21.32 32.21 2.69
CA VAL A 341 -20.21 31.38 3.19
C VAL A 341 -20.24 29.96 2.64
N GLY A 342 -21.41 29.30 2.60
CA GLY A 342 -21.56 27.94 2.09
C GLY A 342 -21.17 27.82 0.61
N LYS A 343 -21.76 28.65 -0.26
CA LYS A 343 -21.42 28.65 -1.69
C LYS A 343 -19.98 29.09 -1.94
N TYR A 344 -19.45 30.00 -1.13
CA TYR A 344 -18.07 30.43 -1.23
C TYR A 344 -17.10 29.28 -0.94
N MET A 345 -17.31 28.55 0.15
CA MET A 345 -16.49 27.37 0.51
C MET A 345 -16.57 26.27 -0.54
N GLU A 346 -17.74 26.04 -1.13
CA GLU A 346 -17.93 25.04 -2.20
C GLU A 346 -17.18 25.41 -3.48
N ALA A 347 -17.16 26.68 -3.84
CA ALA A 347 -16.40 27.19 -4.98
C ALA A 347 -14.90 27.30 -4.68
N GLU A 348 -14.51 27.53 -3.43
CA GLU A 348 -13.11 27.63 -3.02
C GLU A 348 -12.42 26.26 -3.04
N LEU A 349 -13.14 25.19 -2.68
CA LEU A 349 -12.59 23.84 -2.63
C LEU A 349 -12.34 23.22 -4.01
N GLY A 350 -13.05 23.67 -5.04
CA GLY A 350 -12.94 23.14 -6.40
C GLY A 350 -14.11 23.54 -7.28
#